data_AF-A0A9D6W8K3-F1
#
_entry.id   AF-A0A9D6W8K3-F1
#
_cell.length_a   1.000
_cell.length_b   1.000
_cell.length_c   1.000
_cell.angle_alpha   90.00
_cell.angle_beta   90.00
_cell.angle_gamma   90.00
#
_symmetry.space_group_name_H-M   'P 1'
#
loop_
_entity.id
_entity.type
_entity.pdbx_description
1 polymer ?
#
loop_
_entity_poly.entity_id
_entity_poly.type
_entity_poly.pdbx_seq_one_letter_code
_entity_poly.pdbx_strand_id
1 'polypeptide(L)'
;GELRPQLLDRFGLCVEVTGEKDLGLRRQIVERVLSFEADDPEFNERWAKEDATLRDRLIAARERLPSVVISGTVLDAVVEVVADLGVAGHRGDITILKCAKALAAVKGVTTPDEECLADAFRLSLPHRLKEDPFEETASGRRRLDAVLARFSR
;
A
#
# COMPACT_ATOMS: atom_id res chain seq x y z
N GLY A 1 -15.96 15.92 -7.24
CA GLY A 1 -16.41 15.20 -8.45
C GLY A 1 -15.51 14.00 -8.63
N GLU A 2 -16.08 12.85 -8.96
CA GLU A 2 -15.31 11.60 -9.11
C GLU A 2 -14.39 11.65 -10.33
N LEU A 3 -13.21 11.04 -10.21
CA LEU A 3 -12.28 10.91 -11.30
C LEU A 3 -12.79 9.89 -12.32
N ARG A 4 -12.65 10.21 -13.61
CA ARG A 4 -13.01 9.26 -14.68
C ARG A 4 -12.19 7.97 -14.56
N PRO A 5 -12.77 6.79 -14.79
CA PRO A 5 -12.07 5.51 -14.66
C PRO A 5 -10.75 5.42 -15.47
N GLN A 6 -10.68 6.06 -16.63
CA GLN A 6 -9.47 6.07 -17.47
C GLN A 6 -8.30 6.83 -16.82
N LEU A 7 -8.59 7.79 -15.94
CA LEU A 7 -7.58 8.51 -15.17
C LEU A 7 -7.17 7.72 -13.94
N LEU A 8 -8.13 7.09 -13.26
CA LEU A 8 -7.87 6.24 -12.09
C LEU A 8 -6.90 5.10 -12.44
N ASP A 9 -7.10 4.41 -13.57
CA ASP A 9 -6.22 3.32 -14.01
C ASP A 9 -4.75 3.74 -14.20
N ARG A 10 -4.50 5.04 -14.36
CA ARG A 10 -3.15 5.60 -14.51
C ARG A 10 -2.42 5.78 -13.19
N PHE A 11 -3.12 5.80 -12.06
CA PHE A 11 -2.50 5.78 -10.74
C PHE A 11 -2.01 4.37 -10.42
N GLY A 12 -0.76 4.28 -9.95
CA GLY A 12 -0.18 3.01 -9.52
C GLY A 12 -0.87 2.51 -8.26
N LEU A 13 -0.79 3.30 -7.20
CA LEU A 13 -1.31 2.95 -5.88
C LEU A 13 -2.46 3.90 -5.50
N CYS A 14 -3.41 3.39 -4.73
CA CYS A 14 -4.51 4.14 -4.14
C CYS A 14 -4.61 3.80 -2.65
N VAL A 15 -4.80 4.82 -1.82
CA VAL A 15 -5.03 4.71 -0.39
C VAL A 15 -6.20 5.59 -0.02
N GLU A 16 -7.11 5.05 0.79
CA GLU A 16 -8.20 5.82 1.37
C GLU A 16 -7.76 6.34 2.74
N VAL A 17 -7.95 7.64 2.97
CA VAL A 17 -7.62 8.29 4.24
C VAL A 17 -8.91 8.76 4.88
N THR A 18 -9.23 8.21 6.05
CA THR A 18 -10.37 8.62 6.85
C THR A 18 -9.91 9.39 8.09
N GLY A 19 -10.71 10.36 8.55
CA GLY A 19 -10.43 11.06 9.80
C GLY A 19 -10.42 10.10 11.00
N GLU A 20 -9.47 10.31 11.90
CA GLU A 20 -9.36 9.54 13.15
C GLU A 20 -10.61 9.73 14.01
N LYS A 21 -11.16 8.63 14.53
CA LYS A 21 -12.38 8.61 15.35
C LYS A 21 -12.09 8.37 16.82
N ASP A 22 -10.98 7.72 17.14
CA ASP A 22 -10.59 7.47 18.53
C ASP A 22 -10.22 8.78 19.24
N LEU A 23 -10.88 9.07 20.36
CA LEU A 23 -10.69 10.32 21.08
C LEU A 23 -9.26 10.49 21.60
N GLY A 24 -8.61 9.39 21.99
CA GLY A 24 -7.23 9.40 22.48
C GLY A 24 -6.24 9.75 21.38
N LEU A 25 -6.35 9.11 20.22
CA LEU A 25 -5.52 9.39 19.05
C LEU A 25 -5.78 10.80 18.50
N ARG A 26 -7.04 11.24 18.45
CA ARG A 26 -7.38 12.62 18.06
C ARG A 26 -6.74 13.65 18.96
N ARG A 27 -6.81 13.45 20.28
CA ARG A 27 -6.16 14.33 21.26
C ARG A 27 -4.65 14.37 21.01
N GLN A 28 -4.01 13.22 20.82
CA GLN A 28 -2.57 13.15 20.54
C GLN A 28 -2.20 13.90 19.25
N ILE A 29 -3.01 13.78 18.18
CA ILE A 29 -2.78 14.52 16.94
C ILE A 29 -2.79 16.03 17.20
N VAL A 30 -3.80 16.53 17.92
CA VAL A 30 -3.91 17.96 18.26
C VAL A 30 -2.75 18.42 19.14
N GLU A 31 -2.39 17.66 20.18
CA GLU A 31 -1.25 17.99 21.05
C GLU A 31 0.07 18.07 20.27
N ARG A 32 0.31 17.12 19.35
CA ARG A 32 1.52 17.15 18.50
C ARG A 32 1.57 18.35 17.57
N VAL A 33 0.44 18.75 16.99
CA VAL A 33 0.38 19.95 16.14
C VAL A 33 0.68 21.20 16.95
N LEU A 34 0.08 21.34 18.15
CA LEU A 34 0.34 22.49 19.02
C LEU A 34 1.79 22.55 19.50
N SER A 35 2.41 21.42 19.86
CA SER A 35 3.84 21.36 20.22
C SER A 35 4.73 21.79 19.05
N PHE A 36 4.43 21.35 17.83
CA PHE A 36 5.15 21.76 16.64
C PHE A 36 5.03 23.27 16.38
N GLU A 37 3.81 23.81 16.43
CA GLU A 37 3.56 25.26 16.22
C GLU A 37 4.19 26.14 17.30
N ALA A 38 4.36 25.61 18.51
CA ALA A 38 5.04 26.29 19.60
C ALA A 38 6.58 26.22 19.55
N ASP A 39 7.15 25.62 18.48
CA ASP A 39 8.59 25.37 18.33
C ASP A 39 9.21 24.63 19.53
N ASP A 40 8.47 23.67 20.10
CA ASP A 40 8.92 22.87 21.25
C ASP A 40 10.22 22.11 20.91
N PRO A 41 11.35 22.42 21.58
CA PRO A 41 12.64 21.80 21.28
C PRO A 41 12.64 20.28 21.47
N GLU A 42 11.95 19.76 22.48
CA GLU A 42 11.91 18.33 22.76
C GLU A 42 11.10 17.59 21.69
N PHE A 43 9.99 18.18 21.27
CA PHE A 43 9.18 17.67 20.15
C PHE A 43 10.03 17.61 18.87
N ASN A 44 10.68 18.70 18.52
CA ASN A 44 11.45 18.83 17.29
C ASN A 44 12.65 17.86 17.27
N GLU A 45 13.41 17.76 18.36
CA GLU A 45 14.53 16.82 18.47
C GLU A 45 14.06 15.37 18.32
N ARG A 46 12.98 15.00 19.02
CA ARG A 46 12.44 13.65 18.98
C ARG A 46 12.03 13.23 17.57
N TRP A 47 11.23 14.05 16.89
CA TRP A 47 10.71 13.67 15.56
C TRP A 47 11.77 13.80 14.46
N ALA A 48 12.73 14.71 14.59
CA ALA A 48 13.89 14.76 13.68
C ALA A 48 14.70 13.45 13.70
N LYS A 49 14.84 12.82 14.87
CA LYS A 49 15.51 11.52 15.01
C LYS A 49 14.73 10.38 14.38
N GLU A 50 13.41 10.35 14.55
CA GLU A 50 12.53 9.36 13.91
C GLU A 50 12.56 9.51 12.38
N ASP A 51 12.49 10.74 11.86
CA ASP A 51 12.58 11.04 10.44
C ASP A 51 13.95 10.62 9.86
N ALA A 52 15.04 10.87 10.58
CA ALA A 52 16.37 10.42 10.17
C ALA A 52 16.44 8.88 10.09
N THR A 53 15.85 8.18 11.06
CA THR A 53 15.78 6.72 11.06
C THR A 53 14.97 6.19 9.87
N LEU A 54 13.82 6.80 9.59
CA LEU A 54 13.00 6.45 8.43
C LEU A 54 13.74 6.72 7.12
N ARG A 55 14.40 7.88 6.99
CA ARG A 55 15.21 8.25 5.83
C ARG A 55 16.28 7.21 5.56
N ASP A 56 17.04 6.83 6.57
CA ASP A 56 18.15 5.88 6.42
C ASP A 56 17.63 4.48 6.02
N ARG A 57 16.47 4.08 6.57
CA ARG A 57 15.77 2.85 6.13
C ARG A 57 15.37 2.92 4.65
N LEU A 58 14.86 4.05 4.18
CA LEU A 58 14.46 4.23 2.77
C LEU A 58 15.66 4.28 1.82
N ILE A 59 16.77 4.90 2.22
CA ILE A 59 18.02 4.90 1.44
C ILE A 59 18.50 3.47 1.25
N ALA A 60 18.62 2.71 2.34
CA ALA A 60 19.05 1.32 2.27
C ALA A 60 18.08 0.45 1.45
N ALA A 61 16.78 0.70 1.51
CA ALA A 61 15.79 0.02 0.67
C ALA A 61 16.02 0.31 -0.83
N ARG A 62 16.31 1.56 -1.20
CA ARG A 62 16.61 1.94 -2.59
C ARG A 62 17.88 1.26 -3.12
N GLU A 63 18.89 1.11 -2.27
CA GLU A 63 20.13 0.40 -2.61
C GLU A 63 19.93 -1.11 -2.78
N ARG A 64 19.05 -1.72 -1.97
CA ARG A 64 18.69 -3.14 -2.07
C ARG A 64 17.75 -3.45 -3.23
N LEU A 65 16.94 -2.48 -3.68
CA LEU A 65 15.90 -2.71 -4.67
C LEU A 65 16.37 -3.47 -5.93
N PRO A 66 17.54 -3.20 -6.52
CA PRO A 66 18.02 -3.95 -7.67
C PRO A 66 18.26 -5.45 -7.39
N SER A 67 18.65 -5.83 -6.17
CA SER A 67 18.94 -7.21 -5.80
C SER A 67 17.70 -8.02 -5.40
N VAL A 68 16.54 -7.38 -5.21
CA VAL A 68 15.29 -8.09 -4.95
C VAL A 68 14.81 -8.82 -6.21
N VAL A 69 14.59 -10.11 -6.08
CA VAL A 69 14.17 -11.04 -7.14
C VAL A 69 12.67 -11.29 -7.02
N ILE A 70 11.98 -11.20 -8.17
CA ILE A 70 10.62 -11.74 -8.32
C ILE A 70 10.77 -13.20 -8.72
N SER A 71 10.39 -14.12 -7.84
CA SER A 71 10.38 -15.55 -8.16
C SER A 71 9.24 -15.88 -9.12
N GLY A 72 9.33 -17.05 -9.78
CA GLY A 72 8.22 -17.58 -10.58
C GLY A 72 6.94 -17.72 -9.76
N THR A 73 7.05 -18.19 -8.52
CA THR A 73 5.91 -18.32 -7.60
C THR A 73 5.22 -16.98 -7.29
N VAL A 74 5.97 -15.91 -7.09
CA VAL A 74 5.42 -14.56 -6.87
C VAL A 74 4.73 -14.06 -8.14
N LEU A 75 5.35 -14.27 -9.31
CA LEU A 75 4.76 -13.89 -10.59
C LEU A 75 3.43 -14.63 -10.85
N ASP A 76 3.43 -15.95 -10.67
CA ASP A 76 2.25 -16.80 -10.88
C ASP A 76 1.11 -16.39 -9.94
N ALA A 77 1.40 -16.16 -8.66
CA ALA A 77 0.41 -15.71 -7.69
C ALA A 77 -0.23 -14.37 -8.06
N VAL A 78 0.57 -13.41 -8.57
CA VAL A 78 0.04 -12.11 -9.02
C VAL A 78 -0.86 -12.29 -10.25
N VAL A 79 -0.41 -13.05 -11.25
CA VAL A 79 -1.19 -13.27 -12.48
C VAL A 79 -2.50 -13.99 -12.18
N GLU A 80 -2.48 -15.03 -11.34
CA GLU A 80 -3.68 -15.76 -10.90
C GLU A 80 -4.69 -14.81 -10.24
N VAL A 81 -4.25 -14.06 -9.23
CA VAL A 81 -5.13 -13.14 -8.49
C VAL A 81 -5.71 -12.04 -9.38
N VAL A 82 -4.89 -11.43 -10.23
CA VAL A 82 -5.34 -10.33 -11.11
C VAL A 82 -6.34 -10.85 -12.14
N ALA A 83 -6.12 -12.05 -12.68
CA ALA A 83 -7.05 -12.71 -13.61
C ALA A 83 -8.37 -13.07 -12.93
N ASP A 84 -8.33 -13.66 -11.73
CA ASP A 84 -9.52 -14.03 -10.94
C ASP A 84 -10.40 -12.80 -10.60
N LEU A 85 -9.76 -11.65 -10.38
CA LEU A 85 -10.45 -10.39 -10.09
C LEU A 85 -10.97 -9.67 -11.35
N GLY A 86 -10.71 -10.21 -12.54
CA GLY A 86 -11.21 -9.65 -13.81
C GLY A 86 -10.66 -8.26 -14.13
N VAL A 87 -9.47 -7.91 -13.63
CA VAL A 87 -8.82 -6.64 -13.90
C VAL A 87 -8.33 -6.60 -15.34
N ALA A 88 -8.64 -5.51 -16.05
CA ALA A 88 -8.33 -5.40 -17.47
C ALA A 88 -6.87 -4.98 -17.72
N GLY A 89 -6.22 -5.67 -18.67
CA GLY A 89 -4.86 -5.36 -19.11
C GLY A 89 -3.78 -5.67 -18.06
N HIS A 90 -2.52 -5.41 -18.41
CA HIS A 90 -1.36 -5.85 -17.61
C HIS A 90 -0.82 -4.80 -16.63
N ARG A 91 -1.48 -3.64 -16.53
CA ARG A 91 -1.02 -2.54 -15.68
C ARG A 91 -1.11 -2.92 -14.20
N GLY A 92 -2.17 -3.64 -13.82
CA GLY A 92 -2.35 -4.16 -12.47
C GLY A 92 -1.19 -5.06 -12.06
N ASP A 93 -0.89 -6.08 -12.88
CA ASP A 93 0.20 -7.05 -12.63
C ASP A 93 1.54 -6.35 -12.42
N ILE A 94 1.91 -5.47 -13.36
CA ILE A 94 3.20 -4.77 -13.33
C ILE A 94 3.31 -3.87 -12.10
N THR A 95 2.23 -3.18 -11.74
CA THR A 95 2.20 -2.30 -10.57
C THR A 95 2.31 -3.10 -9.28
N ILE A 96 1.59 -4.21 -9.15
CA ILE A 96 1.66 -5.10 -7.98
C ILE A 96 3.07 -5.65 -7.82
N LEU A 97 3.69 -6.17 -8.89
CA LEU A 97 5.05 -6.72 -8.83
C LEU A 97 6.08 -5.66 -8.42
N LYS A 98 5.97 -4.43 -8.95
CA LYS A 98 6.84 -3.32 -8.55
C LYS A 98 6.63 -2.91 -7.09
N CYS A 99 5.38 -2.90 -6.63
CA CYS A 99 5.03 -2.59 -5.24
C CYS A 99 5.56 -3.66 -4.29
N ALA A 100 5.32 -4.95 -4.57
CA ALA A 100 5.83 -6.07 -3.79
C ALA A 100 7.37 -6.08 -3.73
N LYS A 101 8.03 -5.78 -4.86
CA LYS A 101 9.50 -5.63 -4.91
C LYS A 101 10.00 -4.50 -4.02
N ALA A 102 9.32 -3.36 -4.02
CA ALA A 102 9.66 -2.23 -3.16
C ALA A 102 9.42 -2.53 -1.67
N LEU A 103 8.30 -3.19 -1.34
CA LEU A 103 7.99 -3.63 0.03
C LEU A 103 9.05 -4.61 0.56
N ALA A 104 9.45 -5.59 -0.25
CA ALA A 104 10.53 -6.52 0.08
C ALA A 104 11.85 -5.77 0.36
N ALA A 105 12.20 -4.77 -0.46
CA ALA A 105 13.39 -3.95 -0.25
C ALA A 105 13.33 -3.14 1.06
N VAL A 106 12.16 -2.59 1.40
CA VAL A 106 11.90 -1.86 2.66
C VAL A 106 11.93 -2.79 3.88
N LYS A 107 11.50 -4.04 3.71
CA LYS A 107 11.57 -5.12 4.71
C LYS A 107 12.98 -5.70 4.86
N GLY A 108 13.82 -5.53 3.84
CA GLY A 108 15.19 -6.04 3.83
C GLY A 108 15.31 -7.51 3.40
N VAL A 109 14.30 -8.05 2.72
CA VAL A 109 14.29 -9.41 2.17
C VAL A 109 14.59 -9.40 0.66
N THR A 110 15.15 -10.49 0.14
CA THR A 110 15.59 -10.59 -1.26
C THR A 110 14.50 -11.09 -2.22
N THR A 111 13.35 -11.54 -1.69
CA THR A 111 12.18 -11.95 -2.47
C THR A 111 10.93 -11.53 -1.71
N PRO A 112 9.89 -10.99 -2.39
CA PRO A 112 8.64 -10.65 -1.75
C PRO A 112 7.99 -11.87 -1.10
N ASP A 113 7.53 -11.69 0.13
CA ASP A 113 6.76 -12.68 0.87
C ASP A 113 5.25 -12.39 0.77
N GLU A 114 4.46 -13.20 1.47
CA GLU A 114 3.00 -13.10 1.48
C GLU A 114 2.50 -11.73 1.98
N GLU A 115 3.16 -11.15 2.99
CA GLU A 115 2.84 -9.82 3.51
C GLU A 115 3.08 -8.74 2.43
N CYS A 116 4.22 -8.81 1.74
CA CYS A 116 4.52 -7.91 0.62
C CYS A 116 3.46 -8.02 -0.49
N LEU A 117 3.01 -9.24 -0.80
CA LEU A 117 1.97 -9.46 -1.81
C LEU A 117 0.61 -8.91 -1.35
N ALA A 118 0.20 -9.22 -0.12
CA ALA A 118 -1.06 -8.73 0.45
C ALA A 118 -1.14 -7.20 0.40
N ASP A 119 -0.08 -6.51 0.81
CA ASP A 119 -0.04 -5.05 0.80
C ASP A 119 0.04 -4.49 -0.63
N ALA A 120 0.78 -5.14 -1.52
CA ALA A 120 0.80 -4.74 -2.92
C ALA A 120 -0.59 -4.83 -3.59
N PHE A 121 -1.35 -5.89 -3.30
CA PHE A 121 -2.74 -6.03 -3.76
C PHE A 121 -3.64 -4.95 -3.14
N ARG A 122 -3.57 -4.72 -1.83
CA ARG A 122 -4.34 -3.68 -1.12
C ARG A 122 -4.12 -2.29 -1.69
N LEU A 123 -2.90 -1.97 -2.09
CA LEU A 123 -2.54 -0.64 -2.60
C LEU A 123 -2.81 -0.49 -4.10
N SER A 124 -2.73 -1.56 -4.89
CA SER A 124 -2.72 -1.45 -6.36
C SER A 124 -4.06 -1.73 -7.04
N LEU A 125 -4.97 -2.45 -6.37
CA LEU A 125 -6.21 -2.96 -6.95
C LEU A 125 -7.50 -2.18 -6.67
N PRO A 126 -7.71 -1.51 -5.52
CA PRO A 126 -9.03 -0.94 -5.18
C PRO A 126 -9.67 -0.11 -6.29
N HIS A 127 -8.88 0.74 -6.95
CA HIS A 127 -9.34 1.64 -8.04
C HIS A 127 -9.39 0.98 -9.43
N ARG A 128 -8.98 -0.28 -9.55
CA ARG A 128 -8.99 -1.08 -10.79
C ARG A 128 -10.14 -2.09 -10.84
N LEU A 129 -10.77 -2.34 -9.69
CA LEU A 129 -11.89 -3.24 -9.58
C LEU A 129 -13.16 -2.53 -10.06
N LYS A 130 -13.90 -3.17 -10.97
CA LYS A 130 -15.20 -2.67 -11.38
C LYS A 130 -16.21 -2.93 -10.27
N GLU A 131 -16.99 -1.91 -9.94
CA GLU A 131 -18.21 -2.09 -9.17
C GLU A 131 -19.33 -2.53 -10.13
N ASP A 132 -19.98 -3.65 -9.83
CA ASP A 132 -21.18 -4.07 -10.56
C ASP A 132 -22.35 -3.20 -10.10
N PRO A 133 -22.99 -2.41 -10.99
CA PRO A 133 -24.09 -1.50 -10.61
C PRO A 133 -25.33 -2.23 -10.05
N PHE A 134 -25.43 -3.55 -10.26
CA PHE A 134 -26.58 -4.36 -9.87
C PHE A 134 -26.35 -5.17 -8.59
N GLU A 135 -25.14 -5.13 -8.01
CA GLU A 135 -24.86 -5.72 -6.70
C GLU A 135 -24.76 -4.61 -5.64
N GLU A 136 -25.74 -4.56 -4.72
CA GLU A 136 -25.92 -3.51 -3.69
C GLU A 136 -24.72 -3.30 -2.73
N THR A 137 -23.62 -4.05 -2.86
CA THR A 137 -22.40 -3.89 -2.07
C THR A 137 -21.16 -4.34 -2.85
N ALA A 138 -20.27 -3.40 -3.17
CA ALA A 138 -18.83 -3.58 -3.42
C ALA A 138 -18.34 -5.01 -3.78
N SER A 139 -18.78 -5.55 -4.92
CA SER A 139 -18.41 -6.92 -5.36
C SER A 139 -16.90 -7.09 -5.44
N GLY A 140 -16.22 -6.11 -6.05
CA GLY A 140 -14.78 -6.08 -6.18
C GLY A 140 -14.06 -6.05 -4.83
N ARG A 141 -14.52 -5.21 -3.90
CA ARG A 141 -13.87 -5.10 -2.58
C ARG A 141 -13.97 -6.39 -1.77
N ARG A 142 -15.15 -7.03 -1.76
CA ARG A 142 -15.34 -8.31 -1.09
C ARG A 142 -14.47 -9.41 -1.69
N ARG A 143 -14.34 -9.46 -3.03
CA ARG A 143 -13.43 -10.40 -3.71
C ARG A 143 -11.97 -10.14 -3.35
N LEU A 144 -11.56 -8.86 -3.29
CA LEU A 144 -10.22 -8.48 -2.84
C LEU A 144 -9.97 -8.92 -1.40
N ASP A 145 -10.92 -8.68 -0.49
CA ASP A 145 -10.79 -9.11 0.92
C ASP A 145 -10.69 -10.64 1.04
N ALA A 146 -11.44 -11.40 0.24
CA ALA A 146 -11.35 -12.86 0.18
C ALA A 146 -9.97 -13.33 -0.33
N VAL A 147 -9.39 -12.65 -1.32
CA VAL A 147 -8.02 -12.91 -1.77
C VAL A 147 -7.02 -12.61 -0.65
N LEU A 148 -7.13 -11.46 0.02
CA LEU A 148 -6.21 -11.04 1.07
C LEU A 148 -6.23 -11.98 2.29
N ALA A 149 -7.38 -12.61 2.57
CA ALA A 149 -7.48 -13.65 3.59
C ALA A 149 -6.62 -14.89 3.29
N ARG A 150 -6.24 -15.15 2.03
CA ARG A 150 -5.33 -16.24 1.64
C ARG A 150 -3.90 -16.01 2.12
N PHE A 151 -3.50 -14.75 2.29
CA PHE A 151 -2.14 -14.31 2.69
C PHE A 151 -2.02 -13.97 4.19
N SER A 152 -3.08 -14.21 4.97
CA SER A 152 -3.13 -13.90 6.41
C SER A 152 -2.96 -15.15 7.30
N ARG A 153 -2.31 -16.21 6.79
CA ARG A 153 -2.12 -17.50 7.48
C ARG A 153 -0.71 -17.67 8.02
#